data_AF-A0A327TRD2-F1
#
_entry.id   AF-A0A327TRD2-F1
#
_cell.length_a   1.000
_cell.length_b   1.000
_cell.length_c   1.000
_cell.angle_alpha   90.00
_cell.angle_beta   90.00
_cell.angle_gamma   90.00
#
_symmetry.space_group_name_H-M   'P 1'
#
loop_
_entity.id
_entity.type
_entity.pdbx_description
1 polymer ?
#
loop_
_entity_poly.entity_id
_entity_poly.type
_entity_poly.pdbx_seq_one_letter_code
_entity_poly.pdbx_strand_id
1 'polypeptide(L)'
;MPTKKKEGQQGEPTAEAVRAATRRRLRQPVARTNRVCPRFSDPEWSLLQYAARQSGHAPGGYAAAATLAAAASSDPTAAVADYRRGIQELMESNRQLGGIGNNLNQVAHFLNAGGQVTTDLHQLLRRVEASIAAVDDAVAWMVHR
;
A
#
# COMPACT_ATOMS: atom_id res chain seq x y z
N MET A 1 63.78 7.52 -34.93
CA MET A 1 64.09 7.88 -33.53
C MET A 1 62.87 8.56 -32.92
N PRO A 2 62.54 8.28 -31.66
CA PRO A 2 61.17 7.92 -31.24
C PRO A 2 60.57 8.86 -30.18
N THR A 3 59.35 8.53 -29.72
CA THR A 3 58.64 8.87 -28.45
C THR A 3 57.28 9.52 -28.70
N LYS A 4 56.17 9.17 -28.03
CA LYS A 4 55.90 8.24 -26.94
C LYS A 4 54.40 7.92 -26.98
N LYS A 5 54.04 6.63 -26.87
CA LYS A 5 52.70 6.19 -26.48
C LYS A 5 52.29 6.85 -25.15
N LYS A 6 51.03 7.25 -25.04
CA LYS A 6 50.32 7.28 -23.75
C LYS A 6 49.01 6.54 -23.92
N GLU A 7 49.07 5.25 -23.62
CA GLU A 7 47.92 4.44 -23.22
C GLU A 7 47.32 5.09 -21.97
N GLY A 8 46.11 5.63 -22.09
CA GLY A 8 45.31 6.06 -20.94
C GLY A 8 44.58 4.86 -20.40
N GLN A 9 45.00 4.40 -19.22
CA GLN A 9 44.33 3.40 -18.40
C GLN A 9 42.80 3.57 -18.43
N GLN A 10 42.10 2.59 -18.98
CA GLN A 10 40.71 2.33 -18.62
C GLN A 10 40.75 1.67 -17.24
N GLY A 11 40.62 2.48 -16.18
CA GLY A 11 40.38 1.96 -14.84
C GLY A 11 39.02 1.27 -14.80
N GLU A 12 39.01 0.02 -14.35
CA GLU A 12 37.79 -0.75 -14.12
C GLU A 12 36.86 0.03 -13.18
N PRO A 13 35.57 0.19 -13.51
CA PRO A 13 34.65 0.88 -12.62
C PRO A 13 34.42 0.03 -11.37
N THR A 14 34.82 0.58 -10.21
CA THR A 14 34.57 0.01 -8.89
C THR A 14 33.08 -0.31 -8.73
N ALA A 15 32.74 -1.44 -8.10
CA ALA A 15 31.36 -1.89 -7.87
C ALA A 15 30.45 -0.82 -7.21
N GLU A 16 31.04 0.15 -6.53
CA GLU A 16 30.38 1.29 -5.91
C GLU A 16 29.86 2.32 -6.93
N ALA A 17 30.58 2.56 -8.03
CA ALA A 17 30.11 3.38 -9.15
C ALA A 17 28.98 2.69 -9.93
N VAL A 18 28.99 1.35 -9.97
CA VAL A 18 27.92 0.55 -10.57
C VAL A 18 26.64 0.59 -9.71
N ARG A 19 26.76 0.63 -8.38
CA ARG A 19 25.59 0.83 -7.49
C ARG A 19 24.99 2.23 -7.57
N ALA A 20 25.82 3.28 -7.71
CA ALA A 20 25.35 4.64 -7.96
C ALA A 20 24.64 4.78 -9.33
N ALA A 21 24.96 3.89 -10.27
CA ALA A 21 24.33 3.76 -11.58
C ALA A 21 23.12 2.81 -11.60
N THR A 22 22.41 2.63 -10.47
CA THR A 22 21.13 1.90 -10.42
C THR A 22 20.02 2.74 -11.09
N ARG A 23 20.16 2.83 -12.40
CA ARG A 23 19.21 3.13 -13.47
C ARG A 23 18.39 4.40 -13.34
N ARG A 24 19.07 5.55 -13.44
CA ARG A 24 18.45 6.74 -14.06
C ARG A 24 17.81 6.29 -15.38
N ARG A 25 16.50 6.49 -15.53
CA ARG A 25 15.76 6.15 -16.77
C ARG A 25 16.52 6.69 -17.97
N LEU A 26 16.54 5.93 -19.06
CA LEU A 26 17.15 6.35 -20.33
C LEU A 26 16.73 7.78 -20.64
N ARG A 27 17.74 8.62 -20.87
CA ARG A 27 17.55 10.03 -21.19
C ARG A 27 16.90 10.09 -22.57
N GLN A 28 15.71 10.67 -22.63
CA GLN A 28 15.04 10.93 -23.89
C GLN A 28 15.59 12.23 -24.48
N PRO A 29 15.68 12.34 -25.83
CA PRO A 29 16.12 13.55 -26.50
C PRO A 29 15.14 14.72 -26.26
N VAL A 30 13.86 14.40 -26.04
CA VAL A 30 12.80 15.37 -25.71
C VAL A 30 12.42 15.21 -24.24
N ALA A 31 12.17 16.34 -23.58
CA ALA A 31 11.70 16.35 -22.20
C ALA A 31 10.30 15.73 -22.09
N ARG A 32 10.03 15.02 -20.99
CA ARG A 32 8.69 14.50 -20.70
C ARG A 32 7.78 15.66 -20.31
N THR A 33 6.67 15.81 -21.03
CA THR A 33 5.71 16.92 -20.84
C THR A 33 4.60 16.57 -19.85
N ASN A 34 4.19 15.30 -19.78
CA ASN A 34 3.11 14.85 -18.89
C ASN A 34 3.60 14.64 -17.46
N ARG A 35 2.89 15.21 -16.48
CA ARG A 35 3.18 15.07 -15.06
C ARG A 35 1.92 14.82 -14.26
N VAL A 36 2.03 13.93 -13.28
CA VAL A 36 1.05 13.77 -12.19
C VAL A 36 1.72 14.22 -10.88
N CYS A 37 0.95 14.86 -10.00
CA CYS A 37 1.41 15.34 -8.70
C CYS A 37 0.65 14.64 -7.56
N PRO A 38 1.02 13.39 -7.19
CA PRO A 38 0.40 12.72 -6.06
C PRO A 38 0.61 13.53 -4.77
N ARG A 39 -0.40 13.52 -3.90
CA ARG A 39 -0.34 14.05 -2.54
C ARG A 39 -0.35 12.86 -1.60
N PHE A 40 0.51 12.91 -0.59
CA PHE A 40 0.67 11.84 0.39
C PHE A 40 0.39 12.41 1.78
N SER A 41 -0.25 11.60 2.63
CA SER A 41 -0.25 11.84 4.07
C SER A 41 1.15 11.63 4.66
N ASP A 42 1.39 12.09 5.89
CA ASP A 42 2.68 11.89 6.57
C ASP A 42 3.12 10.42 6.68
N PRO A 43 2.26 9.44 7.03
CA PRO A 43 2.65 8.04 7.04
C PRO A 43 2.94 7.50 5.63
N GLU A 44 2.11 7.82 4.62
CA GLU A 44 2.35 7.43 3.22
C GLU A 44 3.68 7.98 2.69
N TRP A 45 4.01 9.22 3.04
CA TRP A 45 5.26 9.85 2.67
C TRP A 45 6.47 9.16 3.31
N SER A 46 6.35 8.77 4.57
CA SER A 46 7.41 8.04 5.30
C SER A 46 7.67 6.67 4.68
N LEU A 47 6.60 5.93 4.36
CA LEU A 47 6.68 4.62 3.69
C LEU A 47 7.31 4.74 2.30
N LEU A 48 6.93 5.76 1.52
CA LEU A 48 7.51 6.03 0.21
C LEU A 48 9.00 6.37 0.29
N GLN A 49 9.41 7.19 1.26
CA GLN A 49 10.81 7.51 1.48
C GLN A 49 11.63 6.27 1.85
N TYR A 50 11.09 5.41 2.71
CA TYR A 50 11.73 4.15 3.08
C TYR A 50 11.94 3.26 1.84
N ALA A 51 10.90 3.00 1.06
CA ALA A 51 10.99 2.16 -0.13
C ALA A 51 11.92 2.76 -1.21
N ALA A 52 11.93 4.08 -1.36
CA ALA A 52 12.83 4.78 -2.26
C ALA A 52 14.31 4.58 -1.84
N ARG A 53 14.62 4.70 -0.54
CA ARG A 53 15.97 4.45 -0.02
C ARG A 53 16.42 3.00 -0.26
N GLN A 54 15.55 2.02 0.03
CA GLN A 54 15.87 0.61 -0.16
C GLN A 54 16.15 0.25 -1.63
N SER A 55 15.48 0.93 -2.55
CA SER A 55 15.66 0.74 -3.99
C SER A 55 16.71 1.67 -4.63
N GLY A 56 17.39 2.51 -3.83
CA GLY A 56 18.39 3.47 -4.32
C GLY A 56 17.80 4.59 -5.19
N HIS A 57 16.50 4.87 -5.08
CA HIS A 57 15.82 5.93 -5.83
C HIS A 57 15.58 7.17 -4.97
N ALA A 58 15.53 8.34 -5.60
CA ALA A 58 14.89 9.50 -4.98
C ALA A 58 13.36 9.25 -4.89
N PRO A 59 12.64 9.80 -3.88
CA PRO A 59 11.20 9.59 -3.68
C PRO A 59 10.35 9.70 -4.96
N GLY A 60 10.50 10.79 -5.71
CA GLY A 60 9.76 10.98 -6.97
C GLY A 60 10.17 10.03 -8.09
N GLY A 61 11.44 9.61 -8.11
CA GLY A 61 11.94 8.61 -9.06
C GLY A 61 11.40 7.22 -8.77
N TYR A 62 11.31 6.86 -7.48
CA TYR A 62 10.70 5.61 -7.02
C TYR A 62 9.22 5.58 -7.38
N ALA A 63 8.47 6.63 -7.03
CA ALA A 63 7.05 6.74 -7.36
C ALA A 63 6.81 6.54 -8.86
N ALA A 64 7.57 7.25 -9.71
CA ALA A 64 7.45 7.10 -11.15
C ALA A 64 7.77 5.66 -11.60
N ALA A 65 8.83 5.04 -11.05
CA ALA A 65 9.25 3.67 -11.37
C ALA A 65 8.18 2.65 -11.00
N ALA A 66 7.65 2.72 -9.78
CA ALA A 66 6.58 1.86 -9.31
C ALA A 66 5.31 2.00 -10.18
N THR A 67 4.89 3.23 -10.49
CA THR A 67 3.71 3.46 -11.34
C THR A 67 3.89 2.90 -12.75
N LEU A 68 5.06 3.09 -13.38
CA LEU A 68 5.31 2.50 -14.71
C LEU A 68 5.41 0.97 -14.66
N ALA A 69 6.01 0.40 -13.61
CA ALA A 69 6.11 -1.05 -13.45
C ALA A 69 4.72 -1.69 -13.30
N ALA A 70 3.85 -1.09 -12.48
CA ALA A 70 2.46 -1.53 -12.33
C ALA A 70 1.69 -1.41 -13.66
N ALA A 71 1.82 -0.28 -14.35
CA ALA A 71 1.16 -0.03 -15.63
C ALA A 71 1.64 -0.95 -16.76
N ALA A 72 2.89 -1.40 -16.71
CA ALA A 72 3.49 -2.29 -17.71
C ALA A 72 3.29 -3.79 -17.41
N SER A 73 2.67 -4.14 -16.28
CA SER A 73 2.40 -5.53 -15.91
C SER A 73 1.35 -6.17 -16.82
N SER A 74 1.30 -7.51 -16.85
CA SER A 74 0.32 -8.27 -17.65
C SER A 74 -1.13 -8.08 -17.18
N ASP A 75 -1.31 -7.70 -15.92
CA ASP A 75 -2.60 -7.26 -15.36
C ASP A 75 -2.39 -6.01 -14.50
N PRO A 76 -2.43 -4.80 -15.12
CA PRO A 76 -2.24 -3.54 -14.41
C PRO A 76 -3.30 -3.26 -13.35
N THR A 77 -4.48 -3.87 -13.48
CA THR A 77 -5.54 -3.74 -12.48
C THR A 77 -5.16 -4.56 -11.26
N ALA A 78 -4.78 -5.83 -11.42
CA ALA A 78 -4.29 -6.65 -10.31
C ALA A 78 -3.05 -6.04 -9.62
N ALA A 79 -2.10 -5.47 -10.38
CA ALA A 79 -0.91 -4.83 -9.82
C ALA A 79 -1.21 -3.61 -8.92
N VAL A 80 -2.39 -3.01 -9.05
CA VAL A 80 -2.87 -1.88 -8.23
C VAL A 80 -4.00 -2.31 -7.29
N ALA A 81 -4.64 -3.45 -7.54
CA ALA A 81 -5.92 -3.85 -6.93
C ALA A 81 -5.81 -4.33 -5.50
N ASP A 82 -4.65 -4.80 -5.01
CA ASP A 82 -4.53 -5.28 -3.63
C ASP A 82 -4.96 -4.21 -2.60
N TYR A 83 -4.66 -2.94 -2.88
CA TYR A 83 -5.11 -1.82 -2.05
C TYR A 83 -6.61 -1.53 -2.17
N ARG A 84 -7.14 -1.55 -3.40
CA ARG A 84 -8.58 -1.31 -3.63
C ARG A 84 -9.44 -2.43 -3.07
N ARG A 85 -8.97 -3.66 -3.18
CA ARG A 85 -9.59 -4.84 -2.58
C ARG A 85 -9.61 -4.72 -1.06
N GLY A 86 -8.48 -4.36 -0.43
CA GLY A 86 -8.43 -4.12 1.01
C GLY A 86 -9.39 -3.02 1.49
N ILE A 87 -9.51 -1.91 0.75
CA ILE A 87 -10.51 -0.87 1.06
C ILE A 87 -11.93 -1.41 0.90
N GLN A 88 -12.22 -2.14 -0.18
CA GLN A 88 -13.55 -2.71 -0.42
C GLN A 88 -13.93 -3.71 0.69
N GLU A 89 -12.99 -4.55 1.10
CA GLU A 89 -13.15 -5.48 2.22
C GLU A 89 -13.40 -4.72 3.52
N LEU A 90 -12.66 -3.64 3.80
CA LEU A 90 -12.92 -2.80 4.98
C LEU A 90 -14.30 -2.12 4.94
N MET A 91 -14.71 -1.59 3.78
CA MET A 91 -16.03 -0.97 3.60
C MET A 91 -17.16 -2.00 3.80
N GLU A 92 -16.97 -3.21 3.30
CA GLU A 92 -17.91 -4.31 3.48
C GLU A 92 -17.98 -4.75 4.96
N SER A 93 -16.85 -4.86 5.64
CA SER A 93 -16.80 -5.14 7.09
C SER A 93 -17.49 -4.05 7.91
N ASN A 94 -17.27 -2.76 7.59
CA ASN A 94 -17.97 -1.65 8.23
C ASN A 94 -19.49 -1.70 8.02
N ARG A 95 -19.94 -2.10 6.82
CA ARG A 95 -21.37 -2.29 6.52
C ARG A 95 -21.97 -3.40 7.39
N GLN A 96 -21.27 -4.51 7.56
CA GLN A 96 -21.69 -5.61 8.42
C GLN A 96 -21.76 -5.17 9.89
N LEU A 97 -20.78 -4.39 10.36
CA LEU A 97 -20.77 -3.83 11.71
C LEU A 97 -21.95 -2.87 11.95
N GLY A 98 -22.32 -2.05 10.97
CA GLY A 98 -23.51 -1.20 11.04
C GLY A 98 -24.80 -2.02 11.20
N GLY A 99 -24.90 -3.16 10.50
CA GLY A 99 -26.01 -4.11 10.67
C GLY A 99 -26.06 -4.72 12.07
N ILE A 100 -24.91 -5.04 12.64
CA ILE A 100 -24.79 -5.57 14.00
C ILE A 100 -25.22 -4.54 15.05
N GLY A 101 -24.79 -3.29 14.93
CA GLY A 101 -25.21 -2.21 15.83
C GLY A 101 -26.73 -2.00 15.80
N ASN A 102 -27.36 -2.11 14.63
CA ASN A 102 -28.81 -2.02 14.50
C ASN A 102 -29.53 -3.18 15.20
N ASN A 103 -29.02 -4.40 15.08
CA ASN A 103 -29.59 -5.57 15.77
C ASN A 103 -29.44 -5.45 17.30
N LEU A 104 -28.31 -4.96 17.79
CA LEU A 104 -28.11 -4.70 19.23
C LEU A 104 -29.09 -3.63 19.74
N ASN A 105 -29.32 -2.58 18.94
CA ASN A 105 -30.29 -1.55 19.28
C ASN A 105 -31.72 -2.10 19.36
N GLN A 106 -32.10 -3.03 18.46
CA GLN A 106 -33.39 -3.72 18.51
C GLN A 106 -33.54 -4.59 19.76
N VAL A 107 -32.48 -5.31 20.16
CA VAL A 107 -32.47 -6.09 21.40
C VAL A 107 -32.61 -5.19 22.63
N ALA A 108 -31.85 -4.09 22.69
CA ALA A 108 -31.92 -3.14 23.79
C ALA A 108 -33.34 -2.57 23.93
N HIS A 109 -33.98 -2.22 22.81
CA HIS A 109 -35.37 -1.79 22.80
C HIS A 109 -36.32 -2.88 23.30
N PHE A 110 -36.15 -4.13 22.87
CA PHE A 110 -36.98 -5.26 23.32
C PHE A 110 -36.85 -5.53 24.82
N LEU A 111 -35.63 -5.49 25.37
CA LEU A 111 -35.39 -5.68 26.79
C LEU A 111 -35.92 -4.50 27.63
N ASN A 112 -35.73 -3.26 27.16
CA ASN A 112 -36.30 -2.07 27.80
C ASN A 112 -37.84 -2.10 27.81
N ALA A 113 -38.47 -2.80 26.87
CA ALA A 113 -39.92 -3.04 26.84
C ALA A 113 -40.38 -4.20 27.76
N GLY A 114 -39.49 -4.78 28.57
CA GLY A 114 -39.80 -5.87 29.51
C GLY A 114 -39.65 -7.28 28.93
N GLY A 115 -39.00 -7.43 27.78
CA GLY A 115 -38.72 -8.73 27.19
C GLY A 115 -37.76 -9.59 28.02
N GLN A 116 -37.95 -10.92 28.03
CA GLN A 116 -37.06 -11.86 28.72
C GLN A 116 -35.93 -12.37 27.81
N VAL A 117 -34.74 -12.54 28.38
CA VAL A 117 -33.53 -12.98 27.65
C VAL A 117 -33.61 -14.49 27.36
N THR A 118 -33.57 -14.86 26.08
CA THR A 118 -33.54 -16.26 25.63
C THR A 118 -32.11 -16.67 25.21
N THR A 119 -31.86 -17.98 25.08
CA THR A 119 -30.55 -18.54 24.66
C THR A 119 -30.05 -17.98 23.33
N ASP A 120 -30.96 -17.58 22.43
CA ASP A 120 -30.63 -16.96 21.14
C ASP A 120 -29.86 -15.63 21.29
N LEU A 121 -30.09 -14.88 22.37
CA LEU A 121 -29.40 -13.62 22.60
C LEU A 121 -27.90 -13.83 22.88
N HIS A 122 -27.53 -14.88 23.62
CA HIS A 122 -26.13 -15.23 23.85
C HIS A 122 -25.42 -15.68 22.57
N GLN A 123 -26.13 -16.36 21.66
CA GLN A 123 -25.58 -16.75 20.37
C GLN A 123 -25.40 -15.55 19.44
N LEU A 124 -26.31 -14.57 19.50
CA LEU A 124 -26.19 -13.30 18.79
C LEU A 124 -24.96 -12.52 19.28
N LEU A 125 -24.80 -12.34 20.60
CA LEU A 125 -23.68 -11.61 21.19
C LEU A 125 -22.31 -12.22 20.82
N ARG A 126 -22.19 -13.56 20.80
CA ARG A 126 -20.96 -14.22 20.33
C ARG A 126 -20.67 -13.96 18.85
N ARG A 127 -21.70 -13.89 17.99
CA ARG A 127 -21.52 -13.53 16.58
C ARG A 127 -21.10 -12.07 16.41
N VAL A 128 -21.60 -11.18 17.26
CA VAL A 128 -21.17 -9.77 17.31
C VAL A 128 -19.70 -9.67 17.67
N GLU A 129 -19.28 -10.34 18.75
CA GLU A 129 -17.89 -10.36 19.22
C GLU A 129 -16.93 -10.92 18.15
N ALA A 130 -17.31 -12.03 17.49
CA ALA A 130 -16.52 -12.59 16.39
C ALA A 130 -16.40 -11.66 15.18
N SER A 131 -17.44 -10.86 14.91
CA SER A 131 -17.41 -9.89 13.79
C SER A 131 -16.55 -8.68 14.12
N ILE A 132 -16.55 -8.22 15.38
CA ILE A 132 -15.66 -7.14 15.85
C ILE A 132 -14.20 -7.58 15.75
N ALA A 133 -13.87 -8.79 16.20
CA ALA A 133 -12.53 -9.34 16.08
C ALA A 133 -12.04 -9.41 14.62
N ALA A 134 -12.91 -9.81 13.68
CA ALA A 134 -12.59 -9.84 12.26
C ALA A 134 -12.31 -8.44 11.67
N VAL A 135 -13.00 -7.40 12.17
CA VAL A 135 -12.74 -6.00 11.80
C VAL A 135 -11.40 -5.53 12.36
N ASP A 136 -11.11 -5.83 13.63
CA ASP A 136 -9.85 -5.46 14.27
C ASP A 136 -8.65 -6.11 13.57
N ASP A 137 -8.76 -7.37 13.17
CA ASP A 137 -7.74 -8.08 12.39
C ASP A 137 -7.50 -7.43 11.01
N ALA A 138 -8.57 -7.02 10.33
CA ALA A 138 -8.48 -6.33 9.04
C ALA A 138 -7.82 -4.95 9.18
N VAL A 139 -8.14 -4.20 10.24
CA VAL A 139 -7.50 -2.90 10.55
C VAL A 139 -6.04 -3.10 10.92
N ALA A 140 -5.71 -4.10 11.75
CA ALA A 140 -4.35 -4.41 12.13
C ALA A 140 -3.49 -4.77 10.92
N TRP A 141 -4.00 -5.60 10.00
CA TRP A 141 -3.32 -5.93 8.75
C TRP A 141 -3.03 -4.70 7.89
N MET A 142 -3.95 -3.74 7.82
CA MET A 142 -3.77 -2.50 7.07
C MET A 142 -2.72 -1.57 7.69
N VAL A 143 -2.62 -1.53 9.03
CA VAL A 143 -1.67 -0.66 9.76
C VAL A 143 -0.25 -1.22 9.77
N HIS A 144 -0.07 -2.54 9.69
CA HIS A 144 1.24 -3.20 9.80
C HIS A 144 1.94 -3.44 8.44
N ARG A 145 1.45 -2.84 7.35
CA ARG A 145 2.07 -2.89 6.03
C ARG A 145 2.89 -1.65 5.71
#